data_AF-A0A932CBJ3-F1
#
_entry.id   AF-A0A932CBJ3-F1
#
_cell.length_a   1.000
_cell.length_b   1.000
_cell.length_c   1.000
_cell.angle_alpha   90.00
_cell.angle_beta   90.00
_cell.angle_gamma   90.00
#
_symmetry.space_group_name_H-M   'P 1'
#
loop_
_entity.id
_entity.type
_entity.pdbx_description
1 polymer ?
#
loop_
_entity_poly.entity_id
_entity_poly.type
_entity_poly.pdbx_seq_one_letter_code
_entity_poly.pdbx_strand_id
1 'polypeptide(L)'
;MAKQIIYGEQSRQAILRGVNQLADAVKVTLGPKGRNVVLDKKFGSPTITKDGVTVAKEIDLKDPLENMGAQMVREVASKTSDVAGDGTTTATVLAQAIYREGAKNVVAGANPMELKRGIERAVEAITEQLKLQSKTVT
;
A
#
# COMPACT_ATOMS: atom_id res chain seq x y z
N MET A 1 -17.72 20.38 11.00
CA MET A 1 -18.07 20.22 9.57
C MET A 1 -19.05 19.07 9.42
N ALA A 2 -20.00 19.17 8.46
CA ALA A 2 -20.91 18.08 8.13
C ALA A 2 -20.16 16.93 7.42
N LYS A 3 -20.64 15.69 7.56
CA LYS A 3 -20.02 14.52 6.92
C LYS A 3 -20.39 14.48 5.43
N GLN A 4 -19.41 14.25 4.57
CA GLN A 4 -19.63 13.94 3.16
C GLN A 4 -19.87 12.44 3.00
N ILE A 5 -20.88 12.06 2.22
CA ILE A 5 -21.24 10.67 1.99
C ILE A 5 -21.19 10.42 0.48
N ILE A 6 -20.34 9.46 0.07
CA ILE A 6 -20.10 9.13 -1.34
C ILE A 6 -20.17 7.61 -1.48
N TYR A 7 -20.74 7.16 -2.60
CA TYR A 7 -21.02 5.76 -2.84
C TYR A 7 -20.45 5.30 -4.19
N GLY A 8 -20.45 3.97 -4.37
CA GLY A 8 -20.22 3.35 -5.66
C GLY A 8 -18.83 3.60 -6.24
N GLU A 9 -18.80 3.81 -7.55
CA GLU A 9 -17.56 3.92 -8.31
C GLU A 9 -16.74 5.17 -7.95
N GLN A 10 -17.41 6.31 -7.73
CA GLN A 10 -16.72 7.56 -7.39
C GLN A 10 -15.88 7.42 -6.12
N SER A 11 -16.42 6.74 -5.10
CA SER A 11 -15.68 6.43 -3.86
C SER A 11 -14.47 5.53 -4.14
N ARG A 12 -14.64 4.44 -4.90
CA ARG A 12 -13.55 3.51 -5.23
C ARG A 12 -12.44 4.18 -6.04
N GLN A 13 -12.79 5.02 -7.01
CA GLN A 13 -11.80 5.74 -7.82
C GLN A 13 -11.00 6.74 -6.99
N ALA A 14 -11.64 7.45 -6.06
CA ALA A 14 -10.93 8.34 -5.15
C ALA A 14 -9.95 7.58 -4.24
N ILE A 15 -10.39 6.46 -3.65
CA ILE A 15 -9.52 5.60 -2.84
C ILE A 15 -8.35 5.08 -3.68
N LEU A 16 -8.60 4.61 -4.91
CA LEU A 16 -7.56 4.12 -5.81
C LEU A 16 -6.50 5.19 -6.14
N ARG A 17 -6.92 6.45 -6.35
CA ARG A 17 -5.98 7.56 -6.57
C ARG A 17 -5.10 7.81 -5.34
N GLY A 18 -5.68 7.72 -4.13
CA GLY A 18 -4.96 7.80 -2.87
C GLY A 18 -3.92 6.69 -2.69
N VAL A 19 -4.35 5.45 -2.91
CA VAL A 19 -3.50 4.24 -2.90
C VAL A 19 -2.33 4.41 -3.86
N ASN A 20 -2.59 4.86 -5.09
CA ASN A 20 -1.56 5.05 -6.11
C ASN A 20 -0.57 6.15 -5.73
N GLN A 21 -1.03 7.30 -5.23
CA GLN A 21 -0.13 8.38 -4.82
C GLN A 21 0.85 7.92 -3.74
N LEU A 22 0.37 7.18 -2.73
CA LEU A 22 1.26 6.63 -1.70
C LEU A 22 2.21 5.57 -2.26
N ALA A 23 1.67 4.60 -2.98
CA ALA A 23 2.47 3.48 -3.47
C ALA A 23 3.50 3.91 -4.51
N ASP A 24 3.17 4.89 -5.36
CA ASP A 24 4.09 5.40 -6.39
C ASP A 24 5.25 6.18 -5.77
N ALA A 25 5.04 6.88 -4.66
CA ALA A 25 6.11 7.54 -3.91
C ALA A 25 7.00 6.54 -3.15
N VAL A 26 6.44 5.46 -2.63
CA VAL A 26 7.18 4.44 -1.86
C VAL A 26 7.95 3.49 -2.78
N LYS A 27 7.34 3.01 -3.88
CA LYS A 27 7.92 1.96 -4.72
C LYS A 27 9.24 2.34 -5.40
N VAL A 28 9.53 3.63 -5.56
CA VAL A 28 10.80 4.08 -6.18
C VAL A 28 12.01 3.74 -5.32
N THR A 29 11.81 3.48 -4.02
CA THR A 29 12.88 3.12 -3.09
C THR A 29 13.17 1.61 -3.07
N LEU A 30 12.38 0.79 -3.77
CA LEU A 30 12.47 -0.66 -3.71
C LEU A 30 13.78 -1.20 -4.32
N GLY A 31 14.43 -2.11 -3.57
CA GLY A 31 15.55 -2.92 -4.04
C GLY A 31 16.91 -2.20 -4.06
N PRO A 32 17.97 -2.89 -4.51
CA PRO A 32 19.35 -2.37 -4.46
C PRO A 32 19.58 -1.15 -5.35
N LYS A 33 18.75 -0.97 -6.37
CA LYS A 33 18.74 0.20 -7.27
C LYS A 33 17.64 1.21 -6.92
N GLY A 34 17.10 1.14 -5.71
CA GLY A 34 16.14 2.12 -5.20
C GLY A 34 16.66 3.54 -5.30
N ARG A 35 15.80 4.45 -5.76
CA ARG A 35 16.08 5.88 -5.87
C ARG A 35 15.79 6.57 -4.55
N ASN A 36 16.42 7.72 -4.37
CA ASN A 36 16.18 8.56 -3.21
C ASN A 36 14.85 9.31 -3.37
N VAL A 37 14.12 9.43 -2.26
CA VAL A 37 13.00 10.35 -2.11
C VAL A 37 13.47 11.52 -1.25
N VAL A 38 13.09 12.72 -1.65
CA VAL A 38 13.40 13.95 -0.93
C VAL A 38 12.13 14.41 -0.21
N LEU A 39 12.23 14.52 1.12
CA LEU A 39 11.14 14.89 2.01
C LEU A 39 11.43 16.28 2.56
N ASP A 40 10.49 17.21 2.36
CA ASP A 40 10.61 18.55 2.87
C ASP A 40 10.54 18.58 4.41
N LYS A 41 11.19 19.54 5.03
CA LYS A 41 11.17 19.75 6.48
C LYS A 41 10.82 21.21 6.77
N LYS A 42 9.96 21.43 7.75
CA LYS A 42 9.54 22.78 8.18
C LYS A 42 10.72 23.70 8.55
N PHE A 43 11.83 23.12 9.01
CA PHE A 43 13.05 23.83 9.36
C PHE A 43 14.27 23.02 8.96
N GLY A 44 15.33 23.69 8.49
CA GLY A 44 16.60 23.08 8.12
C GLY A 44 16.62 22.49 6.71
N SER A 45 17.52 21.54 6.47
CA SER A 45 17.68 20.87 5.17
C SER A 45 16.67 19.72 4.98
N PRO A 46 16.29 19.42 3.72
CA PRO A 46 15.37 18.32 3.42
C PRO A 46 15.99 16.97 3.78
N THR A 47 15.13 15.98 4.05
CA THR A 47 15.57 14.60 4.32
C THR A 47 15.63 13.82 3.03
N ILE A 48 16.78 13.21 2.75
CA ILE A 48 16.95 12.31 1.61
C ILE A 48 16.94 10.89 2.15
N THR A 49 16.00 10.06 1.71
CA THR A 49 15.85 8.69 2.23
C THR A 49 15.53 7.68 1.13
N LYS A 50 15.86 6.42 1.40
CA LYS A 50 15.39 5.24 0.66
C LYS A 50 14.49 4.34 1.52
N ASP A 51 14.18 4.76 2.74
CA ASP A 51 13.29 4.00 3.60
C ASP A 51 11.82 4.27 3.22
N GLY A 52 11.14 3.23 2.72
CA GLY A 52 9.75 3.29 2.33
C GLY A 52 8.80 3.61 3.49
N VAL A 53 9.14 3.25 4.73
CA VAL A 53 8.31 3.56 5.91
C VAL A 53 8.34 5.05 6.19
N THR A 54 9.53 5.65 6.19
CA THR A 54 9.71 7.09 6.35
C THR A 54 8.97 7.85 5.26
N VAL A 55 9.06 7.41 3.99
CA VAL A 55 8.31 8.04 2.89
C VAL A 55 6.80 7.93 3.11
N ALA A 56 6.29 6.74 3.46
CA ALA A 56 4.85 6.54 3.66
C ALA A 56 4.27 7.36 4.83
N LYS A 57 5.07 7.66 5.86
CA LYS A 57 4.66 8.46 7.02
C LYS A 57 4.45 9.94 6.69
N GLU A 58 5.21 10.48 5.74
CA GLU A 58 5.10 11.88 5.32
C GLU A 58 3.96 12.15 4.32
N ILE A 59 3.27 11.11 3.87
CA ILE A 59 2.20 11.25 2.88
C ILE A 59 0.89 11.61 3.57
N ASP A 60 0.46 12.84 3.35
CA ASP A 60 -0.84 13.38 3.74
C ASP A 60 -1.46 14.13 2.55
N LEU A 61 -2.60 13.62 2.08
CA LEU A 61 -3.25 14.14 0.87
C LEU A 61 -4.32 15.17 1.22
N LYS A 62 -4.44 16.22 0.40
CA LYS A 62 -5.40 17.31 0.61
C LYS A 62 -6.86 16.84 0.48
N ASP A 63 -7.14 15.94 -0.47
CA ASP A 63 -8.46 15.37 -0.64
C ASP A 63 -8.71 14.29 0.43
N PRO A 64 -9.77 14.41 1.26
CA PRO A 64 -9.99 13.47 2.35
C PRO A 64 -10.25 12.02 1.92
N LEU A 65 -10.83 11.78 0.73
CA LEU A 65 -11.12 10.42 0.25
C LEU A 65 -9.86 9.76 -0.29
N GLU A 66 -9.06 10.51 -1.05
CA GLU A 66 -7.76 10.05 -1.49
C GLU A 66 -6.86 9.81 -0.29
N ASN A 67 -6.87 10.73 0.69
CA ASN A 67 -6.09 10.55 1.92
C ASN A 67 -6.50 9.27 2.64
N MET A 68 -7.80 8.98 2.77
CA MET A 68 -8.27 7.72 3.35
C MET A 68 -7.67 6.49 2.64
N GLY A 69 -7.60 6.53 1.30
CA GLY A 69 -6.92 5.50 0.50
C GLY A 69 -5.44 5.35 0.82
N ALA A 70 -4.72 6.47 0.89
CA ALA A 70 -3.31 6.48 1.28
C ALA A 70 -3.12 5.94 2.70
N GLN A 71 -3.92 6.40 3.67
CA GLN A 71 -3.83 5.98 5.07
C GLN A 71 -4.03 4.46 5.24
N MET A 72 -4.94 3.85 4.48
CA MET A 72 -5.14 2.39 4.52
C MET A 72 -3.88 1.63 4.09
N VAL A 73 -3.15 2.10 3.07
CA VAL A 73 -1.91 1.44 2.61
C VAL A 73 -0.73 1.77 3.52
N ARG A 74 -0.72 2.96 4.14
CA ARG A 74 0.25 3.31 5.19
C ARG A 74 0.15 2.33 6.37
N GLU A 75 -1.06 1.95 6.75
CA GLU A 75 -1.30 0.97 7.82
C GLU A 75 -0.70 -0.40 7.47
N VAL A 76 -0.85 -0.86 6.22
CA VAL A 76 -0.21 -2.09 5.72
C VAL A 76 1.32 -2.01 5.89
N ALA A 77 1.93 -0.91 5.45
CA ALA A 77 3.38 -0.72 5.56
C ALA A 77 3.85 -0.69 7.03
N SER A 78 3.13 0.03 7.89
CA SER A 78 3.44 0.12 9.32
C SER A 78 3.37 -1.24 10.00
N LYS A 79 2.29 -2.00 9.75
CA LYS A 79 2.09 -3.29 10.39
C LYS A 79 3.14 -4.32 9.97
N THR A 80 3.56 -4.30 8.71
CA THR A 80 4.68 -5.11 8.23
C THR A 80 5.98 -4.75 8.95
N SER A 81 6.24 -3.45 9.14
CA SER A 81 7.41 -2.99 9.90
C SER A 81 7.40 -3.51 11.34
N ASP A 82 6.24 -3.46 12.01
CA ASP A 82 6.12 -3.87 13.41
C ASP A 82 6.35 -5.37 13.61
N VAL A 83 5.95 -6.19 12.63
CA VAL A 83 6.03 -7.66 12.71
C VAL A 83 7.39 -8.18 12.23
N ALA A 84 7.91 -7.63 11.14
CA ALA A 84 9.08 -8.18 10.45
C ALA A 84 10.31 -7.26 10.49
N GLY A 85 10.16 -5.97 10.77
CA GLY A 85 11.24 -4.98 10.74
C GLY A 85 11.73 -4.58 9.33
N ASP A 86 11.23 -5.25 8.28
CA ASP A 86 11.55 -5.00 6.86
C ASP A 86 10.37 -5.44 5.96
N GLY A 87 10.46 -5.16 4.66
CA GLY A 87 9.48 -5.59 3.66
C GLY A 87 8.31 -4.63 3.44
N THR A 88 8.37 -3.45 4.04
CA THR A 88 7.28 -2.45 3.98
C THR A 88 7.01 -1.95 2.56
N THR A 89 8.07 -1.65 1.81
CA THR A 89 7.97 -1.28 0.39
C THR A 89 7.35 -2.41 -0.44
N THR A 90 7.74 -3.66 -0.17
CA THR A 90 7.16 -4.84 -0.84
C THR A 90 5.67 -4.98 -0.51
N ALA A 91 5.29 -4.81 0.76
CA ALA A 91 3.89 -4.86 1.19
C ALA A 91 3.04 -3.78 0.53
N THR A 92 3.55 -2.54 0.43
CA THR A 92 2.89 -1.44 -0.27
C THR A 92 2.67 -1.74 -1.76
N VAL A 93 3.69 -2.27 -2.45
CA VAL A 93 3.58 -2.62 -3.88
C VAL A 93 2.56 -3.73 -4.12
N LEU A 94 2.57 -4.77 -3.26
CA LEU A 94 1.58 -5.85 -3.33
C LEU A 94 0.16 -5.34 -3.05
N ALA A 95 -0.01 -4.49 -2.04
CA ALA A 95 -1.30 -3.88 -1.72
C ALA A 95 -1.86 -3.05 -2.90
N GLN A 96 -1.01 -2.23 -3.53
CA GLN A 96 -1.38 -1.47 -4.73
C GLN A 96 -1.86 -2.39 -5.86
N ALA A 97 -1.09 -3.44 -6.16
CA ALA A 97 -1.39 -4.36 -7.25
C ALA A 97 -2.72 -5.11 -7.02
N ILE A 98 -2.91 -5.67 -5.82
CA ILE A 98 -4.13 -6.41 -5.46
C ILE A 98 -5.34 -5.48 -5.48
N TYR A 99 -5.23 -4.28 -4.90
CA TYR A 99 -6.34 -3.33 -4.85
C TYR A 99 -6.75 -2.86 -6.25
N ARG A 100 -5.78 -2.54 -7.11
CA ARG A 100 -6.03 -2.08 -8.48
C ARG A 100 -6.76 -3.13 -9.32
N GLU A 101 -6.28 -4.36 -9.33
CA GLU A 101 -6.91 -5.44 -10.09
C GLU A 101 -8.25 -5.86 -9.47
N GLY A 102 -8.36 -5.87 -8.14
CA GLY A 102 -9.62 -6.10 -7.44
C GLY A 102 -10.68 -5.06 -7.82
N ALA A 103 -10.34 -3.76 -7.76
CA ALA A 103 -11.24 -2.68 -8.13
C ALA A 103 -11.72 -2.78 -9.58
N LYS A 104 -10.82 -3.14 -10.52
CA LYS A 104 -11.16 -3.37 -11.92
C LYS A 104 -12.18 -4.50 -12.09
N ASN A 105 -12.00 -5.62 -11.40
CA ASN A 105 -12.93 -6.76 -11.48
C ASN A 105 -14.29 -6.43 -10.85
N VAL A 106 -14.31 -5.66 -9.75
CA VAL A 106 -15.56 -5.18 -9.14
C VAL A 106 -16.33 -4.26 -10.09
N VAL A 107 -15.63 -3.36 -10.79
CA VAL A 107 -16.27 -2.51 -11.82
C VAL A 107 -16.81 -3.35 -12.98
N ALA A 108 -16.15 -4.46 -13.33
CA ALA A 108 -16.64 -5.41 -14.33
C ALA A 108 -17.82 -6.27 -13.86
N GLY A 109 -18.33 -6.07 -12.64
CA GLY A 109 -19.50 -6.76 -12.10
C GLY A 109 -19.20 -8.01 -11.27
N ALA A 110 -17.92 -8.31 -11.01
CA ALA A 110 -17.57 -9.43 -10.13
C ALA A 110 -17.96 -9.13 -8.67
N ASN A 111 -18.37 -10.17 -7.94
CA ASN A 111 -18.75 -10.05 -6.53
C ASN A 111 -17.50 -9.78 -5.66
N PRO A 112 -17.43 -8.64 -4.94
CA PRO A 112 -16.28 -8.31 -4.08
C PRO A 112 -15.98 -9.36 -3.01
N MET A 113 -17.01 -10.02 -2.47
CA MET A 113 -16.85 -11.03 -1.43
C MET A 113 -16.22 -12.31 -1.97
N GLU A 114 -16.54 -12.69 -3.20
CA GLU A 114 -15.94 -13.85 -3.85
C GLU A 114 -14.49 -13.57 -4.25
N LEU A 115 -14.20 -12.36 -4.74
CA LEU A 115 -12.84 -11.93 -5.01
C LEU A 115 -11.99 -11.96 -3.74
N LYS A 116 -12.49 -11.42 -2.62
CA LYS A 116 -11.81 -11.47 -1.32
C LYS A 116 -11.51 -12.91 -0.90
N ARG A 117 -12.51 -13.80 -0.96
CA ARG A 117 -12.34 -15.23 -0.62
C ARG A 117 -11.30 -15.91 -1.51
N GLY A 118 -11.27 -15.58 -2.81
CA GLY A 118 -10.26 -16.09 -3.73
C GLY A 118 -8.84 -15.62 -3.39
N ILE A 119 -8.69 -14.33 -3.06
CA ILE A 119 -7.42 -13.75 -2.63
C ILE A 119 -6.93 -14.42 -1.34
N GLU A 120 -7.80 -14.59 -0.34
CA GLU A 120 -7.46 -15.24 0.94
C GLU A 120 -6.93 -16.66 0.72
N ARG A 121 -7.63 -17.48 -0.07
CA ARG A 121 -7.19 -18.84 -0.40
C ARG A 121 -5.85 -18.87 -1.14
N ALA A 122 -5.62 -17.92 -2.04
CA ALA A 122 -4.35 -17.82 -2.76
C ALA A 122 -3.20 -17.44 -1.81
N VAL A 123 -3.44 -16.49 -0.89
CA VAL A 123 -2.45 -16.08 0.12
C VAL A 123 -2.11 -17.25 1.03
N GLU A 124 -3.09 -18.00 1.53
CA GLU A 124 -2.88 -19.21 2.33
C GLU A 124 -1.95 -20.20 1.61
N ALA A 125 -2.31 -20.61 0.39
CA ALA A 125 -1.52 -21.56 -0.39
C ALA A 125 -0.08 -21.06 -0.66
N ILE A 126 0.09 -19.78 -0.99
CA ILE A 126 1.41 -19.18 -1.21
C ILE A 126 2.24 -19.19 0.09
N THR A 127 1.64 -18.83 1.22
CA THR A 127 2.36 -18.76 2.51
C THR A 127 2.79 -20.14 2.99
N GLU A 128 1.98 -21.19 2.75
CA GLU A 128 2.38 -22.58 3.01
C GLU A 128 3.57 -22.98 2.13
N GLN A 129 3.50 -22.66 0.84
CA GLN A 129 4.55 -23.00 -0.11
C GLN A 129 5.86 -22.24 0.15
N LEU A 130 5.79 -21.01 0.68
CA LEU A 130 6.98 -20.24 1.09
C LEU A 130 7.64 -20.85 2.33
N LYS A 131 6.87 -21.34 3.30
CA LYS A 131 7.41 -22.04 4.48
C LYS A 131 8.18 -23.29 4.08
N LEU A 132 7.68 -24.06 3.11
CA LEU A 132 8.34 -25.26 2.59
C LEU A 132 9.67 -24.96 1.87
N GLN A 133 9.80 -23.78 1.26
CA GLN A 133 11.02 -23.34 0.58
C GLN A 133 12.03 -22.67 1.51
N SER A 134 11.62 -22.34 2.74
CA SER A 134 12.47 -21.68 3.72
C SER A 134 13.65 -22.58 4.11
N LYS A 135 14.84 -21.98 4.23
CA LYS A 135 16.05 -22.66 4.70
C LYS A 135 16.45 -22.08 6.04
N THR A 136 16.67 -22.95 7.02
CA THR A 136 17.20 -22.54 8.32
C THR A 136 18.61 -21.97 8.14
N VAL A 137 18.84 -20.77 8.66
CA VAL A 137 20.15 -20.14 8.73
C VAL A 137 20.72 -20.41 10.12
N THR A 138 21.82 -21.15 10.16
CA THR A 138 22.62 -21.43 11.37
C THR A 138 23.77 -20.44 11.51
#